data_AF-A0AAJ7RSQ7-F1
#
_entry.id   AF-A0AAJ7RSQ7-F1
#
_cell.length_a   1.000
_cell.length_b   1.000
_cell.length_c   1.000
_cell.angle_alpha   90.00
_cell.angle_beta   90.00
_cell.angle_gamma   90.00
#
_symmetry.space_group_name_H-M   'P 1'
#
loop_
_entity.id
_entity.type
_entity.pdbx_description
1 polymer ?
#
loop_
_entity_poly.entity_id
_entity_poly.type
_entity_poly.pdbx_seq_one_letter_code
_entity_poly.pdbx_strand_id
1 'polypeptide(L)' 'MTPDSYSLTQQAEAMWTNIEEKYGMTKVIGAVNGTLIKNVAPSIEPLSYICRKGFHAMQLQVVCDKLRFIHAYAG' A
#
# COMPACT_ATOMS: atom_id res chain seq x y z
N MET A 1 -10.28 16.94 -22.68
CA MET A 1 -10.38 15.48 -22.51
C MET A 1 -10.13 15.20 -21.04
N THR A 2 -11.14 14.72 -20.29
CA THR A 2 -10.98 14.43 -18.86
C THR A 2 -10.27 13.08 -18.69
N PRO A 3 -9.52 12.87 -17.59
CA PRO A 3 -8.80 11.61 -17.35
C PRO A 3 -9.68 10.35 -17.43
N ASP A 4 -10.98 10.51 -17.22
CA ASP A 4 -11.95 9.41 -17.21
C ASP A 4 -12.32 8.88 -18.61
N SER A 5 -11.86 9.54 -19.70
CA SER A 5 -12.11 9.07 -21.08
C SER A 5 -11.00 8.15 -21.64
N TYR A 6 -9.95 7.86 -20.88
CA TYR A 6 -8.84 7.00 -21.32
C TYR A 6 -9.13 5.51 -21.09
N SER A 7 -8.66 4.66 -22.00
CA SER A 7 -8.68 3.21 -21.78
C SER A 7 -7.80 2.82 -20.58
N LEU A 8 -8.07 1.66 -19.97
CA LEU A 8 -7.28 1.17 -18.83
C LEU A 8 -5.78 1.04 -19.17
N THR A 9 -5.47 0.63 -20.40
CA THR A 9 -4.08 0.53 -20.89
C THR A 9 -3.41 1.91 -20.91
N GLN A 10 -4.10 2.92 -21.43
CA GLN A 10 -3.58 4.30 -21.45
C GLN A 10 -3.40 4.87 -20.04
N GLN A 11 -4.28 4.51 -19.10
CA GLN A 11 -4.14 4.92 -17.70
C GLN A 11 -2.93 4.23 -17.04
N ALA A 12 -2.72 2.94 -17.28
CA ALA A 12 -1.55 2.21 -16.80
C ALA A 12 -0.24 2.76 -17.42
N GLU A 13 -0.26 3.07 -18.71
CA GLU A 13 0.84 3.72 -19.43
C GLU A 13 1.14 5.14 -18.94
N ALA A 14 0.13 5.89 -18.51
CA ALA A 14 0.37 7.19 -17.88
C ALA A 14 0.97 7.01 -16.48
N MET A 15 0.53 5.98 -15.74
CA MET A 15 0.96 5.75 -14.36
C MET A 15 2.40 5.26 -14.26
N TRP A 16 2.79 4.24 -15.02
CA TRP A 16 4.15 3.68 -14.96
C TRP A 16 5.22 4.69 -15.43
N THR A 17 4.92 5.56 -16.41
CA THR A 17 5.82 6.60 -16.92
C THR A 17 6.04 7.65 -15.85
N ASN A 18 4.98 8.10 -15.18
CA ASN A 18 5.09 9.04 -14.06
C ASN A 18 5.90 8.47 -12.89
N ILE A 19 5.75 7.18 -12.58
CA ILE A 19 6.51 6.54 -11.49
C ILE A 19 7.97 6.37 -11.89
N GLU A 20 8.24 5.96 -13.13
CA GLU A 20 9.59 5.81 -13.66
C GLU A 20 10.33 7.16 -13.69
N GLU A 21 9.68 8.23 -14.14
CA GLU A 21 10.26 9.58 -14.16
C GLU A 21 10.56 10.12 -12.75
N LYS A 22 9.69 9.87 -11.76
CA LYS A 22 9.86 10.39 -10.40
C LYS A 22 10.78 9.56 -9.52
N TYR A 23 10.79 8.24 -9.71
CA TYR A 23 11.40 7.30 -8.76
C TYR A 23 12.37 6.30 -9.41
N GLY A 24 12.54 6.32 -10.73
CA GLY A 24 13.43 5.42 -11.47
C GLY A 24 12.96 3.96 -11.50
N MET A 25 11.71 3.69 -11.11
CA MET A 25 11.16 2.34 -11.03
C MET A 25 10.41 2.00 -12.33
N THR A 26 11.01 1.15 -13.15
CA THR A 26 10.47 0.72 -14.44
C THR A 26 9.23 -0.15 -14.28
N LYS A 27 8.22 0.10 -15.11
CA LYS A 27 7.03 -0.74 -15.27
C LYS A 27 6.16 -0.95 -14.02
N VAL A 28 6.18 0.01 -13.08
CA VAL A 28 5.34 -0.03 -11.88
C VAL A 28 3.97 0.57 -12.18
N ILE A 29 2.93 -0.25 -12.10
CA ILE A 29 1.53 0.18 -12.30
C ILE A 29 0.78 0.39 -10.98
N GLY A 30 1.46 0.27 -9.84
CA GLY A 30 0.88 0.39 -8.49
C GLY A 30 1.85 -0.07 -7.40
N ALA A 31 1.55 0.26 -6.15
CA ALA A 31 2.34 -0.13 -4.99
C ALA A 31 1.47 -0.85 -3.95
N VAL A 32 1.92 -2.01 -3.49
CA VAL A 32 1.37 -2.71 -2.33
C VAL A 32 2.41 -2.64 -1.22
N ASN A 33 2.06 -2.00 -0.11
CA ASN A 33 2.95 -1.88 1.04
C ASN A 33 2.37 -2.63 2.24
N GLY A 34 3.15 -3.56 2.78
CA GLY A 34 2.88 -4.20 4.07
C GLY A 34 3.64 -3.46 5.16
N THR A 35 2.95 -2.67 5.98
CA THR A 35 3.54 -1.95 7.11
C THR A 35 3.26 -2.66 8.41
N LEU A 36 4.27 -2.82 9.26
CA LEU A 36 4.10 -3.31 10.61
C LEU A 36 3.76 -2.13 11.53
N ILE A 37 2.52 -2.05 11.99
CA ILE A 37 2.07 -0.96 12.87
C ILE A 37 2.25 -1.40 14.32
N LYS A 38 3.12 -0.71 15.04
CA LYS A 38 3.32 -0.94 16.47
C LYS A 38 2.09 -0.47 17.23
N ASN A 39 1.53 -1.33 18.08
CA ASN A 39 0.35 -1.07 18.88
C ASN A 39 0.62 -1.38 20.37
N VAL A 40 -0.23 -0.82 21.24
CA VAL A 40 -0.30 -1.25 22.64
C VAL A 40 -0.76 -2.70 22.67
N ALA A 41 -0.30 -3.47 23.67
CA ALA A 41 -0.72 -4.85 23.86
C ALA A 41 -2.26 -4.92 23.88
N PRO A 42 -2.89 -5.73 23.01
CA PRO A 42 -4.34 -5.88 23.04
C PRO A 42 -4.76 -6.56 24.35
N SER A 43 -5.95 -6.22 24.83
CA SER A 43 -6.50 -6.76 26.09
C SER A 43 -6.90 -8.23 25.97
N ILE A 44 -7.12 -8.72 24.75
CA ILE A 44 -7.49 -10.10 24.44
C ILE A 44 -6.33 -10.71 23.63
N GLU A 45 -5.83 -11.85 24.11
CA GLU A 45 -4.74 -12.62 23.48
C GLU A 45 -3.50 -11.80 23.03
N PRO A 46 -2.86 -11.01 23.90
CA PRO A 46 -1.72 -10.16 23.54
C PRO A 46 -0.56 -10.93 22.90
N LEU A 47 -0.36 -12.19 23.29
CA LEU A 47 0.69 -13.04 22.75
C LEU A 47 0.53 -13.33 21.25
N SER A 48 -0.71 -13.36 20.75
CA SER A 48 -1.03 -13.58 19.33
C SER A 48 -0.60 -12.41 18.44
N TYR A 49 -0.33 -11.25 19.02
CA TYR A 49 0.06 -10.02 18.31
C TYR A 49 1.55 -9.68 18.47
N ILE A 50 2.36 -10.57 19.04
CA ILE A 50 3.81 -10.38 19.12
C ILE A 50 4.43 -10.72 17.76
N CYS A 51 4.99 -9.72 17.09
CA CYS A 51 5.71 -9.96 15.85
C CYS A 51 7.09 -10.61 16.10
N ARG A 52 7.76 -11.07 15.03
CA ARG A 52 9.13 -11.64 15.10
C ARG A 52 10.16 -10.74 15.81
N LYS A 53 9.90 -9.42 15.88
CA LYS A 53 10.77 -8.45 16.55
C LYS A 53 10.51 -8.32 18.07
N GLY A 54 9.62 -9.14 18.63
CA GLY A 54 9.39 -9.22 20.08
C GLY A 54 8.53 -8.08 20.65
N PHE A 55 7.78 -7.37 19.82
CA PHE A 55 6.84 -6.34 20.26
C PHE A 55 5.46 -6.52 19.62
N HIS A 56 4.43 -5.96 20.24
CA HIS A 56 3.06 -5.99 19.72
C HIS A 56 2.95 -5.17 18.44
N ALA A 57 2.55 -5.83 17.36
CA ALA A 57 2.32 -5.18 16.07
C ALA A 57 1.20 -5.90 15.30
N MET A 58 0.49 -5.14 14.45
CA MET A 58 -0.38 -5.70 13.41
C MET A 58 0.16 -5.37 12.03
N GLN A 59 -0.06 -6.26 11.08
CA GLN A 59 0.28 -6.04 9.69
C GLN A 59 -0.83 -5.23 9.02
N LEU A 60 -0.48 -4.06 8.51
CA LEU A 60 -1.35 -3.21 7.71
C LEU A 60 -0.95 -3.35 6.24
N GLN A 61 -1.87 -3.85 5.41
CA GLN A 61 -1.75 -3.84 3.96
C GLN A 61 -2.61 -2.71 3.40
N VAL A 62 -2.05 -1.86 2.55
CA VAL A 62 -2.77 -0.75 1.91
C VAL A 62 -2.68 -0.83 0.39
N VAL A 63 -3.77 -0.44 -0.26
CA VAL A 63 -3.82 -0.17 -1.70
C VAL A 63 -3.90 1.33 -1.90
N CYS A 64 -3.01 1.85 -2.74
CA CYS A 64 -2.87 3.27 -3.02
C CYS A 64 -3.25 3.59 -4.46
N ASP A 65 -4.04 4.64 -4.68
CA ASP A 65 -4.25 5.28 -5.98
C ASP A 65 -4.06 6.80 -5.87
N LYS A 66 -3.39 7.42 -6.85
CA LYS A 66 -3.12 8.87 -6.89
C LYS A 66 -2.64 9.45 -5.54
N LEU A 67 -1.67 8.78 -4.90
CA LEU A 67 -1.11 9.13 -3.59
C LEU A 67 -2.13 9.14 -2.43
N ARG A 68 -3.23 8.40 -2.54
CA ARG A 68 -4.26 8.27 -1.51
C ARG A 68 -4.52 6.79 -1.22
N PHE A 69 -4.78 6.46 0.04
CA PHE A 69 -5.25 5.12 0.41
C PHE A 69 -6.69 4.94 -0.06
N ILE A 70 -6.93 3.90 -0.85
CA ILE A 70 -8.28 3.53 -1.33
C ILE A 70 -8.79 2.25 -0.67
N HIS A 71 -7.89 1.44 -0.11
CA HIS A 71 -8.24 0.25 0.66
C HIS A 71 -7.17 -0.01 1.73
N ALA A 72 -7.59 -0.50 2.89
CA ALA A 72 -6.72 -0.86 3.99
C ALA A 72 -7.24 -2.15 4.66
N TYR A 73 -6.33 -3.10 4.90
CA TYR A 73 -6.58 -4.35 5.60
C TYR A 73 -5.59 -4.47 6.76
N ALA A 74 -6.10 -4.69 7.97
CA ALA A 74 -5.29 -4.91 9.17
C ALA A 74 -5.50 -6.35 9.66
N GLY A 75 -4.40 -7.10 9.81
CA GLY A 75 -4.41 -8.48 10.27
C GLY A 75 -3.07 -8.94 10.83
#